data_AF-A0A651HTG1-F1
#
_entry.id   AF-A0A651HTG1-F1
#
_cell.length_a   1.000
_cell.length_b   1.000
_cell.length_c   1.000
_cell.angle_alpha   90.00
_cell.angle_beta   90.00
_cell.angle_gamma   90.00
#
_symmetry.space_group_name_H-M   'P 1'
#
loop_
_entity.id
_entity.type
_entity.pdbx_description
1 polymer ?
#
loop_
_entity_poly.entity_id
_entity_poly.type
_entity_poly.pdbx_seq_one_letter_code
_entity_poly.pdbx_strand_id
1 'polypeptide(L)'
;MAPTPEEERPVSTRQDPPADPHSDPSVRAVAPVPLPVPVQALLDDTRPTDTGAHLTPLLRALVSGVASASRVVALHPEDEALPALVARCFDSALHELPLPHPIRFHGTPSETHAETPAADPSRIGLTLVPLEWRHGRARPRDAGPVGSIFGIWDTESQNSLRAALLLAGVAVYGGHTGLLLSVGGATHLLRMDPRDGGFQLVRRDLKVPERPNRFAFKTEECRRWSQESLAFGRKHFLDPTLPFATAPDVRRVRCLSAEAYRIVQEGGLYLRPHPAGERNGGGHPLLAEAAPIARILETAGGRACDGTSELLDQPVPGAERASGLVFGSSNLIAAFQESRNRDGEEMAPLFGRRGLFRS
;
A
#
# COMPACT_ATOMS: atom_id res chain seq x y z
N MET A 1 4.28 -32.79 70.83
CA MET A 1 4.35 -33.58 69.58
C MET A 1 3.62 -32.76 68.51
N ALA A 2 4.37 -32.00 67.72
CA ALA A 2 3.80 -31.20 66.63
C ALA A 2 3.59 -32.09 65.40
N PRO A 3 2.46 -31.99 64.67
CA PRO A 3 2.30 -32.66 63.39
C PRO A 3 3.06 -31.92 62.29
N THR A 4 3.75 -32.66 61.43
CA THR A 4 4.43 -32.22 60.21
C THR A 4 3.44 -31.70 59.15
N PRO A 5 3.81 -30.70 58.33
CA PRO A 5 2.93 -30.19 57.28
C PRO A 5 2.88 -31.14 56.07
N GLU A 6 1.67 -31.38 55.55
CA GLU A 6 1.42 -32.10 54.30
C GLU A 6 1.97 -31.31 53.10
N GLU A 7 2.73 -31.98 52.23
CA GLU A 7 3.18 -31.47 50.93
C GLU A 7 1.98 -31.34 49.96
N GLU A 8 1.64 -30.10 49.57
CA GLU A 8 0.75 -29.84 48.44
C GLU A 8 1.40 -30.30 47.12
N ARG A 9 0.80 -31.31 46.48
CA ARG A 9 1.15 -31.70 45.11
C ARG A 9 0.60 -30.65 44.12
N PRO A 10 1.39 -30.19 43.13
CA PRO A 10 0.89 -29.25 42.14
C PRO A 10 -0.13 -29.92 41.20
N VAL A 11 -1.29 -29.28 41.05
CA VAL A 11 -2.31 -29.63 40.05
C VAL A 11 -1.74 -29.36 38.66
N SER A 12 -1.48 -30.44 37.92
CA SER A 12 -1.12 -30.37 36.51
C SER A 12 -2.34 -29.92 35.69
N THR A 13 -2.39 -28.64 35.33
CA THR A 13 -3.25 -28.15 34.25
C THR A 13 -2.65 -28.65 32.94
N ARG A 14 -3.16 -29.78 32.43
CA ARG A 14 -2.98 -30.13 31.02
C ARG A 14 -3.64 -29.03 30.20
N GLN A 15 -2.83 -28.11 29.67
CA GLN A 15 -3.25 -27.28 28.55
C GLN A 15 -3.44 -28.22 27.36
N ASP A 16 -4.66 -28.31 26.84
CA ASP A 16 -4.90 -28.92 25.54
C ASP A 16 -3.99 -28.24 24.51
N PRO A 17 -3.41 -28.99 23.55
CA PRO A 17 -2.62 -28.38 22.50
C PRO A 17 -3.49 -27.33 21.76
N PRO A 18 -2.93 -26.18 21.37
CA PRO A 18 -3.67 -25.19 20.60
C PRO A 18 -4.27 -25.88 19.37
N ALA A 19 -5.56 -25.67 19.14
CA ALA A 19 -6.26 -26.19 17.97
C ALA A 19 -5.47 -25.85 16.70
N ASP A 20 -5.38 -26.81 15.77
CA ASP A 20 -4.71 -26.62 14.48
C ASP A 20 -5.26 -25.35 13.81
N PRO A 21 -4.43 -24.31 13.59
CA PRO A 21 -4.87 -23.02 13.06
C PRO A 21 -5.41 -23.09 11.62
N HIS A 22 -5.28 -24.25 10.95
CA HIS A 22 -5.87 -24.53 9.64
C HIS A 22 -7.31 -25.07 9.69
N SER A 23 -7.88 -25.27 10.89
CA SER A 23 -9.18 -25.92 11.06
C SER A 23 -10.39 -24.98 10.98
N ASP A 24 -10.20 -23.65 10.97
CA ASP A 24 -11.31 -22.69 10.90
C ASP A 24 -11.98 -22.71 9.50
N PRO A 25 -13.24 -23.16 9.39
CA PRO A 25 -13.92 -23.26 8.10
C PRO A 25 -14.16 -21.90 7.43
N SER A 26 -14.08 -20.78 8.17
CA SER A 26 -14.18 -19.43 7.61
C SER A 26 -12.94 -18.99 6.82
N VAL A 27 -11.79 -19.66 7.04
CA VAL A 27 -10.48 -19.35 6.45
C VAL A 27 -10.11 -20.32 5.31
N ARG A 28 -10.96 -21.32 5.01
CA ARG A 28 -10.70 -22.23 3.88
C ARG A 28 -10.53 -21.44 2.60
N ALA A 29 -9.39 -21.65 1.93
CA ALA A 29 -9.07 -21.05 0.66
C ALA A 29 -10.26 -21.19 -0.30
N VAL A 30 -10.73 -20.06 -0.82
CA VAL A 30 -11.69 -20.09 -1.92
C VAL A 30 -10.99 -20.76 -3.10
N ALA A 31 -11.71 -21.63 -3.81
CA ALA A 31 -11.19 -22.26 -5.02
C ALA A 31 -10.57 -21.18 -5.94
N PRO A 32 -9.47 -21.47 -6.65
CA PRO A 32 -8.74 -20.47 -7.42
C PRO A 32 -9.66 -19.65 -8.29
N VAL A 33 -9.69 -18.34 -8.07
CA VAL A 33 -10.57 -17.43 -8.80
C VAL A 33 -10.01 -17.27 -10.21
N PRO A 34 -10.78 -17.56 -11.28
CA PRO A 34 -10.29 -17.35 -12.63
C PRO A 34 -10.04 -15.86 -12.84
N LEU A 35 -8.91 -15.53 -13.49
CA LEU A 35 -8.65 -14.15 -13.90
C LEU A 35 -9.64 -13.77 -15.00
N PRO A 36 -10.16 -12.53 -15.02
CA PRO A 36 -10.99 -12.07 -16.12
C PRO A 36 -10.23 -12.24 -17.44
N VAL A 37 -10.93 -12.69 -18.51
CA VAL A 37 -10.32 -12.90 -19.84
C VAL A 37 -9.47 -11.69 -20.31
N PRO A 38 -9.90 -10.42 -20.13
CA PRO A 38 -9.05 -9.29 -20.50
C PRO A 38 -7.75 -9.18 -19.69
N VAL A 39 -7.75 -9.57 -18.42
CA VAL A 39 -6.54 -9.56 -17.58
C VAL A 39 -5.63 -10.72 -17.93
N GLN A 40 -6.20 -11.90 -18.21
CA GLN A 40 -5.43 -13.02 -18.73
C GLN A 40 -4.75 -12.65 -20.06
N ALA A 41 -5.47 -12.04 -21.00
CA ALA A 41 -4.89 -11.58 -22.27
C ALA A 41 -3.75 -10.56 -22.07
N LEU A 42 -3.88 -9.65 -21.10
CA LEU A 42 -2.83 -8.68 -20.78
C LEU A 42 -1.56 -9.34 -20.19
N LEU A 43 -1.72 -10.46 -19.47
CA LEU A 43 -0.59 -11.27 -19.01
C LEU A 43 0.01 -12.13 -20.13
N ASP A 44 -0.83 -12.63 -21.04
CA ASP A 44 -0.35 -13.40 -22.19
C ASP A 44 0.43 -12.50 -23.17
N ASP A 45 0.07 -11.22 -23.25
CA ASP A 45 0.78 -10.18 -24.03
C ASP A 45 2.08 -9.71 -23.36
N THR A 46 2.27 -9.94 -22.05
CA THR A 46 3.58 -9.71 -21.43
C THR A 46 4.56 -10.75 -21.94
N ARG A 47 5.64 -10.30 -22.61
CA ARG A 47 6.60 -11.15 -23.31
C ARG A 47 6.99 -12.37 -22.47
N PRO A 48 7.06 -13.58 -23.06
CA PRO A 48 7.55 -14.76 -22.37
C PRO A 48 9.06 -14.62 -22.12
N THR A 49 9.41 -13.99 -21.00
CA THR A 49 10.68 -14.21 -20.32
C THR A 49 10.51 -15.38 -19.34
N ASP A 50 11.61 -15.93 -18.80
CA ASP A 50 11.54 -16.97 -17.75
C ASP A 50 10.66 -16.51 -16.56
N THR A 51 10.65 -15.20 -16.29
CA THR A 51 9.78 -14.55 -15.30
C THR A 51 8.29 -14.66 -15.63
N GLY A 52 7.91 -14.60 -16.92
CA GLY A 52 6.52 -14.57 -17.37
C GLY A 52 5.72 -15.82 -17.02
N ALA A 53 6.36 -17.00 -17.01
CA ALA A 53 5.73 -18.27 -16.69
C ALA A 53 5.12 -18.32 -15.27
N HIS A 54 5.66 -17.52 -14.36
CA HIS A 54 5.29 -17.50 -12.95
C HIS A 54 4.33 -16.35 -12.59
N LEU A 55 4.17 -15.33 -13.45
CA LEU A 55 3.30 -14.18 -13.19
C LEU A 55 1.82 -14.56 -13.13
N THR A 56 1.34 -15.38 -14.06
CA THR A 56 -0.07 -15.77 -14.13
C THR A 56 -0.52 -16.57 -12.90
N PRO A 57 0.19 -17.65 -12.49
CA PRO A 57 -0.15 -18.38 -11.26
C PRO A 57 -0.10 -17.48 -10.01
N LEU A 58 0.92 -16.62 -9.91
CA LEU A 58 1.09 -15.72 -8.77
C LEU A 58 -0.05 -14.70 -8.67
N LEU A 59 -0.42 -14.06 -9.79
CA LEU A 59 -1.53 -13.11 -9.79
C LEU A 59 -2.86 -13.81 -9.45
N ARG A 60 -3.08 -15.03 -9.98
CA ARG A 60 -4.29 -15.81 -9.66
C ARG A 60 -4.40 -16.10 -8.16
N ALA A 61 -3.30 -16.51 -7.53
CA ALA A 61 -3.24 -16.72 -6.09
C ALA A 61 -3.53 -15.44 -5.31
N LEU A 62 -2.93 -14.31 -5.69
CA LEU A 62 -3.16 -13.01 -5.03
C LEU A 62 -4.62 -12.57 -5.16
N VAL A 63 -5.24 -12.70 -6.33
CA VAL A 63 -6.66 -12.39 -6.55
C VAL A 63 -7.57 -13.31 -5.73
N SER A 64 -7.22 -14.59 -5.60
CA SER A 64 -7.94 -15.55 -4.75
C SER A 64 -7.81 -15.20 -3.25
N GLY A 65 -6.62 -14.72 -2.85
CA GLY A 65 -6.35 -14.17 -1.52
C GLY A 65 -7.22 -12.96 -1.24
N VAL A 66 -7.35 -12.01 -2.18
CA VAL A 66 -8.25 -10.85 -2.07
C VAL A 66 -9.71 -11.29 -1.93
N ALA A 67 -10.17 -12.26 -2.72
CA ALA A 67 -11.55 -12.76 -2.61
C ALA A 67 -11.84 -13.40 -1.25
N SER A 68 -10.89 -14.20 -0.75
CA SER A 68 -10.98 -14.82 0.58
C SER A 68 -10.95 -13.77 1.70
N ALA A 69 -10.02 -12.82 1.63
CA ALA A 69 -9.90 -11.69 2.55
C ALA A 69 -11.18 -10.85 2.59
N SER A 70 -11.81 -10.59 1.44
CA SER A 70 -13.07 -9.87 1.36
C SER A 70 -14.17 -10.52 2.18
N ARG A 71 -14.24 -11.86 2.19
CA ARG A 71 -15.24 -12.60 2.98
C ARG A 71 -14.94 -12.49 4.47
N VAL A 72 -13.68 -12.66 4.84
CA VAL A 72 -13.22 -12.53 6.23
C VAL A 72 -13.49 -11.13 6.77
N VAL A 73 -13.13 -10.06 6.03
CA VAL A 73 -13.40 -8.67 6.44
C VAL A 73 -14.89 -8.40 6.59
N ALA A 74 -15.74 -8.98 5.74
CA ALA A 74 -17.19 -8.81 5.82
C ALA A 74 -17.82 -9.56 7.01
N LEU A 75 -17.30 -10.73 7.37
CA LEU A 75 -17.83 -11.58 8.45
C LEU A 75 -17.29 -11.20 9.83
N HIS A 76 -16.03 -10.77 9.88
CA HIS A 76 -15.29 -10.48 11.11
C HIS A 76 -14.77 -9.04 11.14
N PRO A 77 -15.59 -8.03 10.79
CA PRO A 77 -15.09 -6.67 10.67
C PRO A 77 -14.46 -6.22 11.98
N GLU A 78 -15.05 -6.53 13.14
CA GLU A 78 -14.65 -6.07 14.47
C GLU A 78 -13.61 -6.96 15.20
N ASP A 79 -13.15 -8.04 14.57
CA ASP A 79 -12.29 -9.01 15.23
C ASP A 79 -10.86 -8.49 15.38
N GLU A 80 -10.29 -8.56 16.59
CA GLU A 80 -8.89 -8.18 16.83
C GLU A 80 -7.91 -9.11 16.07
N ALA A 81 -8.33 -10.34 15.75
CA ALA A 81 -7.58 -11.29 14.96
C ALA A 81 -7.70 -11.05 13.44
N LEU A 82 -8.47 -10.05 12.99
CA LEU A 82 -8.71 -9.78 11.57
C LEU A 82 -7.42 -9.67 10.73
N PRO A 83 -6.35 -8.95 11.16
CA PRO A 83 -5.11 -8.92 10.40
C PRO A 83 -4.50 -10.31 10.16
N ALA A 84 -4.50 -11.17 11.18
CA ALA A 84 -3.97 -12.52 11.08
C ALA A 84 -4.86 -13.43 10.21
N LEU A 85 -6.19 -13.29 10.30
CA LEU A 85 -7.14 -14.01 9.44
C LEU A 85 -6.95 -13.64 7.96
N VAL A 86 -6.78 -12.35 7.66
CA VAL A 86 -6.53 -11.88 6.29
C VAL A 86 -5.16 -12.35 5.79
N ALA A 87 -4.11 -12.30 6.61
CA ALA A 87 -2.80 -12.85 6.24
C ALA A 87 -2.90 -14.33 5.83
N ARG A 88 -3.60 -15.15 6.62
CA ARG A 88 -3.83 -16.57 6.31
C ARG A 88 -4.54 -16.81 4.98
N CYS A 89 -5.44 -15.91 4.56
CA CYS A 89 -6.10 -16.00 3.25
C CYS A 89 -5.09 -15.95 2.10
N PHE A 90 -4.14 -15.03 2.17
CA PHE A 90 -3.08 -14.90 1.17
C PHE A 90 -2.07 -16.04 1.29
N ASP A 91 -1.66 -16.41 2.49
CA ASP A 91 -0.70 -17.49 2.70
C ASP A 91 -1.23 -18.82 2.14
N SER A 92 -2.50 -19.12 2.39
CA SER A 92 -3.15 -20.34 1.86
C SER A 92 -3.19 -20.33 0.33
N ALA A 93 -3.56 -19.20 -0.29
CA ALA A 93 -3.60 -19.09 -1.74
C ALA A 93 -2.20 -19.18 -2.39
N LEU A 94 -1.17 -18.67 -1.71
CA LEU A 94 0.21 -18.71 -2.20
C LEU A 94 0.91 -20.05 -1.92
N HIS A 95 0.50 -20.79 -0.88
CA HIS A 95 1.09 -22.09 -0.51
C HIS A 95 0.88 -23.15 -1.60
N GLU A 96 -0.20 -23.06 -2.37
CA GLU A 96 -0.50 -23.99 -3.47
C GLU A 96 0.38 -23.77 -4.71
N LEU A 97 1.19 -22.72 -4.75
CA LEU A 97 2.05 -22.43 -5.90
C LEU A 97 3.38 -23.17 -5.83
N PRO A 98 3.80 -23.87 -6.90
CA PRO A 98 5.12 -24.51 -6.98
C PRO A 98 6.21 -23.48 -7.32
N LEU A 99 6.23 -22.34 -6.62
CA LEU A 99 7.25 -21.32 -6.79
C LEU A 99 8.39 -21.57 -5.78
N PRO A 100 9.67 -21.57 -6.22
CA PRO A 100 10.77 -21.39 -5.28
C PRO A 100 10.46 -20.13 -4.48
N HIS A 101 10.53 -20.22 -3.15
CA HIS A 101 9.90 -19.28 -2.22
C HIS A 101 10.03 -17.82 -2.70
N PRO A 102 8.95 -17.19 -3.22
CA PRO A 102 9.04 -15.81 -3.64
C PRO A 102 9.44 -15.01 -2.40
N ILE A 103 10.42 -14.11 -2.53
CA ILE A 103 10.83 -13.23 -1.43
C ILE A 103 9.58 -12.50 -0.95
N ARG A 104 9.04 -12.88 0.21
CA ARG A 104 7.83 -12.26 0.77
C ARG A 104 8.26 -11.12 1.68
N PHE A 105 7.85 -9.91 1.35
CA PHE A 105 7.95 -8.78 2.27
C PHE A 105 6.58 -8.52 2.90
N HIS A 106 6.44 -8.87 4.18
CA HIS A 106 5.22 -8.59 4.97
C HIS A 106 5.29 -7.18 5.56
N GLY A 107 4.24 -6.38 5.32
CA GLY A 107 4.25 -4.96 5.68
C GLY A 107 3.57 -4.62 7.01
N THR A 108 4.36 -4.48 8.07
CA THR A 108 4.42 -3.25 8.88
C THR A 108 5.91 -2.96 9.16
N PRO A 109 6.34 -1.70 9.43
CA PRO A 109 7.74 -1.41 9.76
C PRO A 109 8.29 -2.24 10.94
N SER A 110 7.40 -2.79 11.77
CA SER A 110 7.73 -3.60 12.95
C SER A 110 7.83 -5.11 12.68
N GLU A 111 7.26 -5.58 11.56
CA GLU A 111 7.14 -7.02 11.24
C GLU A 111 7.63 -7.34 9.82
N THR A 112 8.50 -6.49 9.27
CA THR A 112 9.15 -6.79 7.99
C THR A 112 10.17 -7.92 8.20
N HIS A 113 9.72 -9.17 8.06
CA HIS A 113 10.62 -10.30 7.88
C HIS A 113 10.95 -10.41 6.40
N ALA A 114 12.16 -9.99 6.04
CA ALA A 114 12.74 -10.36 4.75
C ALA A 114 13.25 -11.80 4.89
N GLU A 115 12.49 -12.77 4.39
CA GLU A 115 13.06 -14.07 4.11
C GLU A 115 13.85 -13.94 2.81
N THR A 116 15.18 -13.96 2.90
CA THR A 116 16.06 -14.07 1.73
C THR A 116 16.25 -15.55 1.42
N PRO A 117 15.61 -16.12 0.39
CA PRO A 117 15.90 -17.47 -0.05
C PRO A 117 17.31 -17.50 -0.65
N ALA A 118 17.94 -18.68 -0.62
CA ALA A 118 19.08 -18.97 -1.47
C ALA A 118 18.72 -18.69 -2.94
N ALA A 119 19.72 -18.28 -3.74
CA ALA A 119 19.59 -17.86 -5.15
C ALA A 119 18.35 -18.41 -5.86
N ASP A 120 17.31 -17.58 -5.98
CA ASP A 120 16.03 -17.97 -6.56
C ASP A 120 16.12 -17.95 -8.10
N PRO A 121 16.01 -19.11 -8.78
CA PRO A 121 16.08 -19.18 -10.23
C PRO A 121 14.89 -18.48 -10.92
N SER A 122 13.78 -18.22 -10.22
CA SER A 122 12.59 -17.57 -10.78
C SER A 122 12.76 -16.06 -11.03
N ARG A 123 13.71 -15.43 -10.32
CA ARG A 123 13.96 -13.98 -10.34
C ARG A 123 12.76 -13.13 -9.92
N ILE A 124 11.82 -13.69 -9.16
CA ILE A 124 10.57 -13.01 -8.76
C ILE A 124 10.55 -12.70 -7.26
N GLY A 125 10.30 -11.42 -6.95
CA GLY A 125 10.00 -10.94 -5.60
C GLY A 125 8.52 -10.65 -5.43
N LEU A 126 8.00 -10.81 -4.20
CA LEU A 126 6.63 -10.47 -3.82
C LEU A 126 6.61 -9.56 -2.59
N THR A 127 6.08 -8.35 -2.74
CA THR A 127 5.70 -7.55 -1.58
C THR A 127 4.20 -7.71 -1.33
N LEU A 128 3.81 -7.90 -0.07
CA LEU A 128 2.41 -8.04 0.31
C LEU A 128 2.15 -7.37 1.66
N VAL A 129 1.18 -6.46 1.66
CA VAL A 129 0.51 -5.95 2.85
C VAL A 129 -0.87 -6.61 2.87
N PRO A 130 -1.05 -7.70 3.65
CA PRO A 130 -2.30 -8.45 3.64
C PRO A 130 -3.48 -7.61 4.09
N LEU A 131 -3.29 -6.80 5.12
CA LEU A 131 -4.30 -5.86 5.58
C LEU A 131 -3.62 -4.58 6.05
N GLU A 132 -3.95 -3.47 5.40
CA GLU A 132 -3.54 -2.15 5.83
C GLU A 132 -4.36 -1.75 7.06
N TRP A 133 -3.87 -2.15 8.22
CA TRP A 133 -4.43 -1.87 9.52
C TRP A 133 -3.34 -1.22 10.40
N ARG A 134 -3.46 0.08 10.68
CA ARG A 134 -2.53 0.74 11.62
C ARG A 134 -3.23 1.03 12.93
N HIS A 135 -2.70 0.44 14.00
CA HIS A 135 -3.19 0.51 15.37
C HIS A 135 -3.56 1.92 15.81
N GLY A 136 -4.78 2.07 16.33
CA GLY A 136 -5.25 3.36 16.84
C GLY A 136 -6.71 3.34 17.28
N ARG A 137 -7.06 2.46 18.24
CA ARG A 137 -8.26 2.50 19.13
C ARG A 137 -9.66 2.71 18.55
N ALA A 138 -9.85 2.85 17.23
CA ALA A 138 -11.17 2.86 16.62
C ALA A 138 -11.56 1.42 16.29
N ARG A 139 -12.73 0.98 16.80
CA ARG A 139 -13.29 -0.31 16.42
C ARG A 139 -13.54 -0.32 14.91
N PRO A 140 -13.39 -1.47 14.23
CA PRO A 140 -13.54 -1.56 12.78
C PRO A 140 -14.87 -1.08 12.19
N ARG A 141 -15.96 -1.10 12.99
CA ARG A 141 -17.24 -0.50 12.60
C ARG A 141 -17.16 0.98 12.27
N ASP A 142 -16.25 1.69 12.93
CA ASP A 142 -15.96 3.09 12.68
C ASP A 142 -14.80 3.27 11.71
N ALA A 143 -14.06 2.23 11.30
CA ALA A 143 -12.79 2.34 10.56
C ALA A 143 -12.94 2.79 9.10
N GLY A 144 -14.11 2.57 8.50
CA GLY A 144 -14.31 2.77 7.06
C GLY A 144 -13.63 1.66 6.25
N PRO A 145 -13.42 1.85 4.93
CA PRO A 145 -12.80 0.85 4.08
C PRO A 145 -11.36 0.54 4.51
N VAL A 146 -11.00 -0.74 4.45
CA VAL A 146 -9.62 -1.27 4.62
C VAL A 146 -9.13 -1.86 3.30
N GLY A 147 -7.86 -2.25 3.20
CA GLY A 147 -7.32 -2.74 1.93
C GLY A 147 -6.09 -3.60 2.04
N SER A 148 -5.68 -4.16 0.90
CA SER A 148 -4.43 -4.92 0.73
C SER A 148 -3.62 -4.30 -0.40
N ILE A 149 -2.30 -4.39 -0.31
CA ILE A 149 -1.38 -3.88 -1.32
C ILE A 149 -0.41 -5.00 -1.67
N PHE A 150 -0.14 -5.21 -2.95
CA PHE A 150 0.89 -6.14 -3.39
C PHE A 150 1.68 -5.62 -4.59
N GLY A 151 2.92 -6.07 -4.70
CA GLY A 151 3.81 -5.81 -5.84
C GLY A 151 4.55 -7.09 -6.24
N ILE A 152 4.68 -7.32 -7.54
CA ILE A 152 5.48 -8.41 -8.11
C ILE A 152 6.70 -7.79 -8.78
N TRP A 153 7.88 -8.24 -8.40
CA TRP A 153 9.16 -7.62 -8.70
C TRP A 153 10.04 -8.56 -9.51
N ASP A 154 10.79 -8.01 -10.46
CA ASP A 154 11.99 -8.63 -11.01
C ASP A 154 13.17 -8.33 -10.08
N THR A 155 13.77 -9.37 -9.51
CA THR A 155 14.85 -9.24 -8.52
C THR A 155 16.21 -8.92 -9.14
N GLU A 156 16.37 -9.04 -10.46
CA GLU A 156 17.61 -8.66 -11.16
C GLU A 156 17.62 -7.17 -11.55
N SER A 157 16.44 -6.61 -11.83
CA SER A 157 16.30 -5.22 -12.26
C SER A 157 16.45 -4.24 -11.10
N GLN A 158 17.69 -3.92 -10.69
CA GLN A 158 17.94 -3.03 -9.54
C GLN A 158 18.07 -1.53 -9.88
N ASN A 159 18.09 -1.19 -11.18
CA ASN A 159 18.38 0.19 -11.64
C ASN A 159 17.31 1.21 -11.20
N SER A 160 16.03 0.82 -11.25
CA SER A 160 14.93 1.68 -10.80
C SER A 160 13.75 0.84 -10.34
N LEU A 161 12.97 1.38 -9.39
CA LEU A 161 11.70 0.79 -8.97
C LEU A 161 10.74 0.59 -10.15
N ARG A 162 10.73 1.49 -11.15
CA ARG A 162 9.86 1.36 -12.33
C ARG A 162 10.17 0.14 -13.18
N ALA A 163 11.46 -0.17 -13.35
CA ALA A 163 11.93 -1.32 -14.12
C ALA A 163 11.73 -2.62 -13.33
N ALA A 164 12.00 -2.59 -12.03
CA ALA A 164 11.86 -3.73 -11.13
C ALA A 164 10.40 -4.16 -10.93
N LEU A 165 9.48 -3.20 -10.77
CA LEU A 165 8.08 -3.47 -10.42
C LEU A 165 7.27 -3.86 -11.66
N LEU A 166 7.11 -5.17 -11.85
CA LEU A 166 6.41 -5.75 -13.00
C LEU A 166 4.90 -5.50 -12.92
N LEU A 167 4.31 -5.80 -11.75
CA LEU A 167 2.88 -5.72 -11.49
C LEU A 167 2.63 -5.12 -10.11
N ALA A 168 1.53 -4.40 -9.97
CA ALA A 168 1.08 -3.90 -8.67
C ALA A 168 -0.43 -4.05 -8.55
N GLY A 169 -0.91 -4.29 -7.33
CA GLY A 169 -2.33 -4.34 -7.03
C GLY A 169 -2.69 -3.69 -5.71
N VAL A 170 -3.86 -3.04 -5.69
CA VAL A 170 -4.43 -2.40 -4.52
C VAL A 170 -5.89 -2.83 -4.41
N ALA A 171 -6.20 -3.63 -3.40
CA ALA A 171 -7.55 -4.08 -3.09
C ALA A 171 -8.17 -3.20 -2.00
N VAL A 172 -9.47 -2.94 -2.11
CA VAL A 172 -10.23 -2.22 -1.10
C VAL A 172 -11.46 -3.03 -0.73
N TYR A 173 -11.64 -3.23 0.57
CA TYR A 173 -12.77 -3.92 1.19
C TYR A 173 -13.67 -2.88 1.85
N GLY A 174 -14.86 -2.67 1.29
CA GLY A 174 -15.86 -1.73 1.79
C GLY A 174 -17.27 -2.18 1.42
N GLY A 175 -18.14 -1.24 1.02
CA GLY A 175 -19.49 -1.60 0.52
C GLY A 175 -19.48 -2.49 -0.73
N HIS A 176 -18.35 -2.56 -1.42
CA HIS A 176 -18.01 -3.57 -2.41
C HIS A 176 -16.50 -3.82 -2.36
N THR A 177 -16.05 -4.92 -2.96
CA THR A 177 -14.62 -5.22 -3.10
C THR A 177 -14.13 -4.81 -4.48
N GLY A 178 -13.23 -3.83 -4.49
CA GLY A 178 -12.59 -3.31 -5.69
C GLY A 178 -11.11 -3.69 -5.72
N LEU A 179 -10.56 -3.89 -6.92
CA LEU A 179 -9.14 -4.14 -7.13
C LEU A 179 -8.64 -3.24 -8.26
N LEU A 180 -7.69 -2.36 -7.94
CA LEU A 180 -6.86 -1.71 -8.95
C LEU A 180 -5.69 -2.64 -9.27
N LEU A 181 -5.43 -2.85 -10.55
CA LEU A 181 -4.38 -3.73 -11.03
C LEU A 181 -3.59 -3.03 -12.15
N SER A 182 -2.29 -2.84 -11.93
CA SER A 182 -1.34 -2.38 -12.95
C SER A 182 -0.71 -3.58 -13.63
N VAL A 183 -1.05 -3.81 -14.91
CA VAL A 183 -0.51 -4.88 -15.77
C VAL A 183 -0.43 -4.37 -17.21
N GLY A 184 0.55 -4.85 -17.98
CA GLY A 184 0.70 -4.46 -19.39
C GLY A 184 0.94 -2.96 -19.61
N GLY A 185 1.48 -2.25 -18.60
CA GLY A 185 1.76 -0.81 -18.66
C GLY A 185 0.54 0.10 -18.42
N ALA A 186 -0.61 -0.45 -18.05
CA ALA A 186 -1.82 0.31 -17.74
C ALA A 186 -2.42 -0.15 -16.42
N THR A 187 -3.22 0.74 -15.79
CA THR A 187 -4.02 0.38 -14.61
C THR A 187 -5.47 0.09 -14.99
N HIS A 188 -6.01 -0.97 -14.39
CA HIS A 188 -7.36 -1.47 -14.61
C HIS A 188 -8.13 -1.49 -13.30
N LEU A 189 -9.44 -1.28 -13.37
CA LEU A 189 -10.34 -1.43 -12.23
C LEU A 189 -11.18 -2.69 -12.39
N LEU A 190 -11.06 -3.58 -11.41
CA LEU A 190 -11.88 -4.76 -11.27
C LEU A 190 -12.81 -4.62 -10.06
N ARG A 191 -13.93 -5.34 -10.10
CA ARG A 191 -14.86 -5.47 -8.98
C ARG A 191 -15.22 -6.93 -8.78
N MET A 192 -15.26 -7.37 -7.52
CA MET A 192 -15.67 -8.71 -7.15
C MET A 192 -17.20 -8.83 -7.19
N ASP A 193 -17.71 -9.91 -7.78
CA ASP A 193 -19.09 -10.35 -7.57
C ASP A 193 -19.15 -11.09 -6.22
N PRO A 194 -19.96 -10.62 -5.25
CA PRO A 194 -20.01 -11.24 -3.93
C PRO A 194 -20.64 -12.65 -3.93
N ARG A 195 -21.29 -13.07 -5.02
CA ARG A 195 -21.97 -14.38 -5.10
C ARG A 195 -21.01 -15.53 -5.34
N ASP A 196 -20.04 -15.33 -6.22
CA ASP A 196 -19.09 -16.37 -6.63
C ASP A 196 -17.62 -16.01 -6.29
N GLY A 197 -17.35 -14.77 -5.84
CA GLY A 197 -16.00 -14.29 -5.56
C GLY A 197 -15.17 -13.98 -6.81
N GLY A 198 -15.79 -14.07 -8.00
CA GLY A 198 -15.17 -13.77 -9.28
C GLY A 198 -14.98 -12.28 -9.48
N PHE A 199 -13.87 -11.90 -10.12
CA PHE A 199 -13.65 -10.50 -10.49
C PHE A 199 -14.11 -10.22 -11.92
N GLN A 200 -14.67 -9.03 -12.12
CA GLN A 200 -15.06 -8.52 -13.43
C GLN A 200 -14.30 -7.22 -13.71
N LEU A 201 -13.84 -7.04 -14.94
CA LEU A 201 -13.23 -5.79 -15.39
C LEU A 201 -14.31 -4.72 -15.52
N VAL A 202 -14.22 -3.66 -14.71
CA VAL A 202 -15.17 -2.53 -14.71
C VAL A 202 -14.66 -1.40 -15.61
N ARG A 203 -13.36 -1.08 -15.55
CA ARG A 203 -12.73 -0.09 -16.43
C ARG A 203 -11.36 -0.55 -16.87
N ARG A 204 -11.11 -0.49 -18.17
CA ARG A 204 -9.81 -0.75 -18.81
C ARG A 204 -9.04 0.56 -18.96
N ASP A 205 -7.72 0.53 -18.77
CA ASP A 205 -6.82 1.66 -18.99
C ASP A 205 -7.33 2.97 -18.35
N LEU A 206 -7.45 2.91 -17.02
CA LEU A 206 -7.89 4.05 -16.21
C LEU A 206 -6.98 5.25 -16.43
N LYS A 207 -7.59 6.44 -16.46
CA LYS A 207 -6.87 7.71 -16.46
C LYS A 207 -7.25 8.52 -15.22
N VAL A 208 -6.24 8.94 -14.45
CA VAL A 208 -6.44 9.80 -13.27
C VAL A 208 -6.94 11.16 -13.76
N PRO A 209 -8.11 11.64 -13.27
CA PRO A 209 -8.58 12.97 -13.62
C PRO A 209 -7.61 14.07 -13.18
N GLU A 210 -7.39 15.07 -14.03
CA GLU A 210 -6.54 16.24 -13.70
C GLU A 210 -7.26 17.27 -12.83
N ARG A 211 -8.60 17.25 -12.79
CA ARG A 211 -9.36 18.29 -12.09
C ARG A 211 -9.38 18.04 -10.58
N PRO A 212 -9.14 19.08 -9.76
CA PRO A 212 -9.19 18.97 -8.32
C PRO A 212 -10.64 18.84 -7.83
N ASN A 213 -10.83 18.03 -6.80
CA ASN A 213 -12.02 18.11 -5.95
C ASN A 213 -11.72 17.77 -4.49
N ARG A 214 -10.62 17.05 -4.18
CA ARG A 214 -10.32 16.60 -2.81
C ARG A 214 -8.83 16.51 -2.54
N PHE A 215 -8.46 16.85 -1.31
CA PHE A 215 -7.11 16.65 -0.77
C PHE A 215 -7.19 15.71 0.44
N ALA A 216 -6.22 14.82 0.54
CA ALA A 216 -6.20 13.76 1.53
C ALA A 216 -4.87 13.79 2.28
N PHE A 217 -4.90 13.91 3.61
CA PHE A 217 -3.70 13.83 4.44
C PHE A 217 -3.99 13.26 5.82
N LYS A 218 -2.93 12.91 6.56
CA LYS A 218 -3.01 12.50 7.97
C LYS A 218 -2.68 13.68 8.87
N THR A 219 -3.70 14.21 9.55
CA THR A 219 -3.59 15.39 10.41
C THR A 219 -2.52 15.26 11.49
N GLU A 220 -2.37 14.06 12.04
CA GLU A 220 -1.42 13.77 13.11
C GLU A 220 0.02 13.90 12.61
N GLU A 221 0.25 13.67 11.32
CA GLU A 221 1.58 13.69 10.73
C GLU A 221 2.01 15.08 10.28
N CYS A 222 1.07 16.02 10.08
CA CYS A 222 1.37 17.39 9.67
C CYS A 222 2.38 18.09 10.58
N ARG A 223 2.40 17.77 11.89
CA ARG A 223 3.38 18.32 12.85
C ARG A 223 4.84 17.97 12.53
N ARG A 224 5.05 16.89 11.78
CA ARG A 224 6.38 16.42 11.37
C ARG A 224 6.79 16.95 10.01
N TRP A 225 5.89 17.62 9.28
CA TRP A 225 6.18 18.10 7.94
C TRP A 225 7.13 19.29 7.97
N SER A 226 7.87 19.47 6.88
CA SER A 226 8.68 20.66 6.67
C SER A 226 7.79 21.92 6.51
N GLN A 227 8.37 23.09 6.71
CA GLN A 227 7.64 24.36 6.57
C GLN A 227 7.09 24.54 5.15
N GLU A 228 7.82 24.13 4.12
CA GLU A 228 7.38 24.23 2.72
C GLU A 228 6.13 23.37 2.47
N SER A 229 6.12 22.15 3.02
CA SER A 229 4.99 21.23 2.89
C SER A 229 3.74 21.78 3.61
N LEU A 230 3.93 22.38 4.77
CA LEU A 230 2.86 23.04 5.52
C LEU A 230 2.36 24.30 4.82
N ALA A 231 3.26 25.08 4.20
CA ALA A 231 2.92 26.27 3.43
C ALA A 231 2.09 25.91 2.20
N PHE A 232 2.48 24.87 1.45
CA PHE A 232 1.68 24.35 0.34
C PHE A 232 0.28 23.95 0.79
N GLY A 233 0.18 23.16 1.87
CA GLY A 233 -1.10 22.79 2.45
C GLY A 233 -1.93 24.02 2.81
N ARG A 234 -1.40 24.92 3.64
CA ARG A 234 -2.11 26.15 4.06
C ARG A 234 -2.60 26.98 2.89
N LYS A 235 -1.72 27.22 1.91
CA LYS A 235 -2.02 28.00 0.71
C LYS A 235 -3.19 27.38 -0.06
N HIS A 236 -3.11 26.09 -0.40
CA HIS A 236 -4.14 25.43 -1.21
C HIS A 236 -5.40 25.03 -0.45
N PHE A 237 -5.35 24.94 0.89
CA PHE A 237 -6.52 24.63 1.73
C PHE A 237 -7.32 25.84 2.19
N LEU A 238 -6.67 27.00 2.36
CA LEU A 238 -7.29 28.18 2.97
C LEU A 238 -7.58 29.32 1.99
N ASP A 239 -6.93 29.34 0.82
CA ASP A 239 -7.12 30.41 -0.16
C ASP A 239 -8.06 29.97 -1.30
N PRO A 240 -9.35 30.32 -1.25
CA PRO A 240 -10.34 29.95 -2.26
C PRO A 240 -10.08 30.59 -3.63
N THR A 241 -9.14 31.54 -3.74
CA THR A 241 -8.83 32.24 -5.01
C THR A 241 -7.84 31.49 -5.88
N LEU A 242 -7.19 30.44 -5.34
CA LEU A 242 -6.23 29.66 -6.11
C LEU A 242 -6.91 28.73 -7.11
N PRO A 243 -6.22 28.37 -8.23
CA PRO A 243 -6.79 27.58 -9.33
C PRO A 243 -7.38 26.21 -8.92
N PHE A 244 -7.07 25.75 -7.70
CA PHE A 244 -7.43 24.44 -7.18
C PHE A 244 -8.25 24.49 -5.88
N ALA A 245 -8.74 25.67 -5.49
CA ALA A 245 -9.36 25.93 -4.19
C ALA A 245 -10.89 26.05 -4.24
N THR A 246 -11.55 25.24 -5.07
CA THR A 246 -12.97 24.96 -4.88
C THR A 246 -13.12 24.23 -3.56
N ALA A 247 -13.58 24.92 -2.50
CA ALA A 247 -13.88 24.43 -1.15
C ALA A 247 -13.36 22.99 -0.91
N PRO A 248 -12.05 22.80 -0.72
CA PRO A 248 -11.45 21.47 -0.81
C PRO A 248 -12.09 20.56 0.23
N ASP A 249 -12.71 19.46 -0.20
CA ASP A 249 -13.14 18.40 0.71
C ASP A 249 -11.87 17.73 1.24
N VAL A 250 -11.44 18.20 2.40
CA VAL A 250 -10.26 17.71 3.11
C VAL A 250 -10.64 16.42 3.83
N ARG A 251 -10.05 15.30 3.37
CA ARG A 251 -10.28 13.98 3.96
C ARG A 251 -9.12 13.60 4.87
N ARG A 252 -9.46 13.17 6.10
CA ARG A 252 -8.51 12.47 6.97
C ARG A 252 -8.33 11.05 6.48
N VAL A 253 -7.11 10.71 6.07
CA VAL A 253 -6.80 9.39 5.53
C VAL A 253 -6.79 8.34 6.62
N ARG A 254 -7.57 7.28 6.40
CA ARG A 254 -7.67 6.13 7.31
C ARG A 254 -7.03 4.88 6.73
N CYS A 255 -7.18 4.69 5.43
CA CYS A 255 -6.60 3.62 4.64
C CYS A 255 -6.02 4.23 3.35
N LEU A 256 -4.71 4.09 3.17
CA LEU A 256 -3.96 4.49 1.99
C LEU A 256 -4.48 3.79 0.74
N SER A 257 -4.79 2.50 0.83
CA SER A 257 -5.38 1.71 -0.25
C SER A 257 -6.71 2.31 -0.71
N ALA A 258 -7.58 2.70 0.23
CA ALA A 258 -8.85 3.36 -0.07
C ALA A 258 -8.66 4.74 -0.72
N GLU A 259 -7.67 5.51 -0.29
CA GLU A 259 -7.38 6.81 -0.91
C GLU A 259 -6.75 6.67 -2.30
N ALA A 260 -5.86 5.69 -2.52
CA ALA A 260 -5.37 5.37 -3.86
C ALA A 260 -6.53 4.96 -4.79
N TYR A 261 -7.41 4.09 -4.29
CA TYR A 261 -8.61 3.66 -5.01
C TYR A 261 -9.50 4.84 -5.42
N ARG A 262 -9.74 5.78 -4.51
CA ARG A 262 -10.53 6.99 -4.79
C ARG A 262 -9.82 7.92 -5.78
N ILE A 263 -8.56 8.28 -5.51
CA ILE A 263 -7.82 9.27 -6.29
C ILE A 263 -7.65 8.83 -7.74
N VAL A 264 -7.40 7.55 -7.99
CA VAL A 264 -7.28 7.03 -9.37
C VAL A 264 -8.56 7.25 -10.18
N GLN A 265 -9.72 7.27 -9.53
CA GLN A 265 -11.02 7.40 -10.19
C GLN A 265 -11.53 8.84 -10.25
N GLU A 266 -11.26 9.63 -9.21
CA GLU A 266 -11.86 10.94 -9.00
C GLU A 266 -10.86 12.10 -9.14
N GLY A 267 -9.56 11.81 -9.15
CA GLY A 267 -8.50 12.80 -9.05
C GLY A 267 -8.29 13.29 -7.61
N GLY A 268 -7.47 14.32 -7.47
CA GLY A 268 -7.08 14.90 -6.19
C GLY A 268 -5.65 14.53 -5.80
N LEU A 269 -5.32 14.78 -4.53
CA LEU A 269 -3.94 14.70 -4.03
C LEU A 269 -3.90 14.06 -2.65
N TYR A 270 -3.05 13.04 -2.49
CA TYR A 270 -2.65 12.51 -1.19
C TYR A 270 -1.32 13.13 -0.77
N LEU A 271 -1.22 13.61 0.47
CA LEU A 271 -0.03 14.25 1.01
C LEU A 271 0.47 13.51 2.27
N ARG A 272 1.63 12.88 2.13
CA ARG A 272 2.47 12.43 3.24
C ARG A 272 3.95 12.55 2.88
N PRO A 273 4.49 13.77 2.75
CA PRO A 273 5.90 13.97 2.44
C PRO A 273 6.80 13.44 3.57
N HIS A 274 8.10 13.38 3.29
CA HIS A 274 9.11 13.09 4.30
C HIS A 274 8.97 14.00 5.55
N PRO A 275 9.20 13.45 6.76
CA PRO A 275 9.37 14.27 7.95
C PRO A 275 10.52 15.27 7.77
N ALA A 276 10.41 16.43 8.42
CA ALA A 276 11.44 17.45 8.40
C ALA A 276 12.78 16.88 8.90
N GLY A 277 13.83 16.98 8.07
CA GLY A 277 15.16 16.48 8.39
C GLY A 277 15.36 14.96 8.16
N GLU A 278 14.33 14.20 7.77
CA GLU A 278 14.42 12.76 7.51
C GLU A 278 14.30 12.49 6.00
N ARG A 279 15.36 12.03 5.33
CA ARG A 279 15.32 11.69 3.88
C ARG A 279 15.16 10.20 3.59
N ASN A 280 15.54 9.37 4.56
CA ASN A 280 15.68 7.92 4.39
C ASN A 280 14.85 7.12 5.40
N GLY A 281 13.97 7.79 6.13
CA GLY A 281 13.17 7.24 7.22
C GLY A 281 11.87 8.03 7.38
N GLY A 282 10.92 7.41 8.08
CA GLY A 282 9.55 7.93 8.21
C GLY A 282 8.73 7.77 6.94
N GLY A 283 7.40 7.67 7.09
CA GLY A 283 6.48 7.52 5.97
C GLY A 283 5.98 6.08 5.77
N HIS A 284 6.00 5.62 4.52
CA HIS A 284 5.50 4.32 4.09
C HIS A 284 6.67 3.39 3.71
N PRO A 285 6.64 2.09 4.07
CA PRO A 285 7.52 1.09 3.48
C PRO A 285 7.54 1.22 1.95
N LEU A 286 8.72 1.48 1.38
CA LEU A 286 8.84 1.88 -0.01
C LEU A 286 8.46 0.73 -0.95
N LEU A 287 9.01 -0.47 -0.73
CA LEU A 287 8.71 -1.64 -1.56
C LEU A 287 7.31 -2.22 -1.32
N ALA A 288 6.81 -2.20 -0.07
CA ALA A 288 5.54 -2.85 0.25
C ALA A 288 4.30 -1.97 0.06
N GLU A 289 4.40 -0.67 0.26
CA GLU A 289 3.25 0.25 0.18
C GLU A 289 3.43 1.31 -0.91
N ALA A 290 4.53 2.07 -0.87
CA ALA A 290 4.63 3.31 -1.64
C ALA A 290 4.83 3.08 -3.14
N ALA A 291 5.75 2.19 -3.53
CA ALA A 291 6.03 1.90 -4.93
C ALA A 291 4.87 1.18 -5.65
N PRO A 292 4.18 0.17 -5.05
CA PRO A 292 2.97 -0.40 -5.65
C PRO A 292 1.90 0.66 -5.94
N ILE A 293 1.66 1.60 -5.01
CA ILE A 293 0.70 2.69 -5.23
C ILE A 293 1.17 3.64 -6.31
N ALA A 294 2.45 4.04 -6.29
CA ALA A 294 3.01 4.90 -7.34
C ALA A 294 2.85 4.26 -8.72
N ARG A 295 3.06 2.94 -8.85
CA ARG A 295 2.87 2.21 -10.11
C ARG A 295 1.44 2.26 -10.60
N ILE A 296 0.47 2.09 -9.70
CA ILE A 296 -0.96 2.23 -10.02
C ILE A 296 -1.27 3.65 -10.52
N LEU A 297 -0.74 4.69 -9.88
CA LEU A 297 -1.01 6.08 -10.26
C LEU A 297 -0.33 6.44 -11.59
N GLU A 298 0.96 6.15 -11.74
CA GLU A 298 1.75 6.52 -12.93
C GLU A 298 1.26 5.80 -14.19
N THR A 299 0.91 4.51 -14.10
CA THR A 299 0.34 3.77 -15.25
C THR A 299 -1.11 4.18 -15.57
N ALA A 300 -1.74 4.95 -14.68
CA ALA A 300 -3.01 5.62 -14.93
C ALA A 300 -2.83 7.09 -15.36
N GLY A 301 -1.61 7.56 -15.63
CA GLY A 301 -1.34 8.95 -16.03
C GLY A 301 -1.40 9.99 -14.90
N GLY A 302 -1.49 9.54 -13.65
CA GLY A 302 -1.18 10.35 -12.47
C GLY A 302 0.33 10.40 -12.21
N ARG A 303 0.73 10.97 -11.06
CA ARG A 303 2.13 11.02 -10.63
C ARG A 303 2.28 10.70 -9.14
N ALA A 304 3.47 10.27 -8.76
CA ALA A 304 3.85 10.03 -7.37
C ALA A 304 5.31 10.46 -7.12
N CYS A 305 5.54 11.16 -6.02
CA CYS A 305 6.88 11.63 -5.62
C CYS A 305 7.10 11.47 -4.12
N ASP A 306 8.36 11.51 -3.69
CA ASP A 306 8.73 11.52 -2.26
C ASP A 306 8.66 12.91 -1.61
N GLY A 307 8.42 13.94 -2.42
CA GLY A 307 8.61 15.34 -2.03
C GLY A 307 9.47 16.10 -3.03
N THR A 308 10.48 15.43 -3.56
CA THR A 308 11.55 16.01 -4.38
C THR A 308 11.72 15.30 -5.71
N SER A 309 11.67 13.98 -5.71
CA SER A 309 11.94 13.14 -6.88
C SER A 309 10.73 12.27 -7.20
N GLU A 310 10.57 11.93 -8.48
CA GLU A 310 9.59 10.90 -8.88
C GLU A 310 9.91 9.60 -8.13
N LEU A 311 8.87 8.97 -7.58
CA LEU A 311 9.07 7.85 -6.67
C LEU A 311 9.64 6.63 -7.40
N LEU A 312 9.13 6.30 -8.59
CA LEU A 312 9.54 5.10 -9.31
C LEU A 312 10.86 5.24 -10.08
N ASP A 313 11.41 6.45 -10.19
CA ASP A 313 12.74 6.70 -10.77
C ASP A 313 13.88 6.41 -9.79
N GLN A 314 13.58 6.16 -8.52
CA GLN A 314 14.58 5.83 -7.52
C GLN A 314 15.13 4.42 -7.71
N PRO A 315 16.42 4.16 -7.36
CA PRO A 315 16.98 2.82 -7.37
C PRO A 315 16.26 1.92 -6.37
N VAL A 316 16.30 0.60 -6.60
CA VAL A 316 15.68 -0.37 -5.69
C VAL A 316 16.47 -0.39 -4.37
N PRO A 317 15.84 -0.04 -3.23
CA PRO A 317 16.51 -0.01 -1.93
C PRO A 317 16.44 -1.37 -1.21
N GLY A 318 16.98 -1.43 0.01
CA GLY A 318 16.70 -2.50 0.97
C GLY A 318 15.24 -2.51 1.44
N ALA A 319 14.80 -3.65 1.99
CA ALA A 319 13.42 -3.94 2.37
C ALA A 319 12.86 -3.01 3.46
N GLU A 320 13.73 -2.59 4.37
CA GLU A 320 13.45 -1.72 5.51
C GLU A 320 13.25 -0.24 5.13
N ARG A 321 13.54 0.12 3.87
CA ARG A 321 13.47 1.51 3.42
C ARG A 321 12.05 2.06 3.51
N ALA A 322 11.91 3.19 4.18
CA ALA A 322 10.70 4.01 4.16
C ALA A 322 10.88 5.25 3.26
N SER A 323 9.77 5.72 2.69
CA SER A 323 9.74 6.95 1.89
C SER A 323 8.54 7.83 2.23
N GLY A 324 8.72 9.13 2.02
CA GLY A 324 7.60 10.05 1.82
C GLY A 324 6.79 9.60 0.60
N LEU A 325 5.50 9.88 0.62
CA LEU A 325 4.60 9.54 -0.47
C LEU A 325 3.59 10.66 -0.67
N VAL A 326 3.68 11.30 -1.83
CA VAL A 326 2.71 12.25 -2.34
C VAL A 326 2.29 11.76 -3.71
N PHE A 327 0.99 11.55 -3.93
CA PHE A 327 0.50 11.01 -5.20
C PHE A 327 -0.85 11.60 -5.59
N GLY A 328 -1.14 11.58 -6.89
CA GLY A 328 -2.46 11.93 -7.42
C GLY A 328 -2.41 12.53 -8.81
N SER A 329 -3.28 13.51 -9.05
CA SER A 329 -3.38 14.21 -10.34
C SER A 329 -2.05 14.89 -10.70
N SER A 330 -1.60 14.70 -11.95
CA SER A 330 -0.27 15.10 -12.42
C SER A 330 0.03 16.60 -12.28
N ASN A 331 -0.98 17.45 -12.50
CA ASN A 331 -0.92 18.90 -12.30
C ASN A 331 -0.75 19.30 -10.83
N LEU A 332 -1.40 18.58 -9.89
CA LEU A 332 -1.28 18.84 -8.46
C LEU A 332 0.08 18.42 -7.92
N ILE A 333 0.63 17.32 -8.43
CA ILE A 333 2.00 16.89 -8.11
C ILE A 333 3.02 17.91 -8.63
N ALA A 334 2.85 18.39 -9.86
CA ALA A 334 3.70 19.43 -10.43
C ALA A 334 3.66 20.72 -9.57
N ALA A 335 2.46 21.18 -9.20
CA ALA A 335 2.31 22.36 -8.33
C ALA A 335 2.96 22.16 -6.94
N PHE A 336 2.85 20.95 -6.36
CA PHE A 336 3.50 20.62 -5.10
C PHE A 336 5.02 20.66 -5.20
N GLN A 337 5.61 20.02 -6.22
CA GLN A 337 7.06 20.04 -6.45
C GLN A 337 7.57 21.45 -6.71
N GLU A 338 6.86 22.24 -7.52
CA GLU A 338 7.24 23.62 -7.84
C GLU A 338 7.27 24.51 -6.59
N SER A 339 6.30 24.33 -5.67
CA SER A 339 6.27 25.10 -4.43
C SER A 339 7.52 24.87 -3.56
N ARG A 340 8.08 23.66 -3.55
CA ARG A 340 9.33 23.37 -2.83
C ARG A 340 10.56 23.98 -3.48
N ASN A 341 10.60 24.06 -4.81
CA ASN A 341 11.75 24.60 -5.52
C ASN A 341 11.89 26.11 -5.31
N ARG A 342 10.77 26.84 -5.30
CA ARG A 342 10.78 28.31 -5.11
C ARG A 342 11.29 28.73 -3.73
N ASP A 343 10.89 28.02 -2.67
CA ASP A 343 11.33 28.33 -1.31
C ASP A 343 12.83 28.05 -1.10
N GLY A 344 13.38 27.07 -1.83
CA GLY A 344 14.82 26.80 -1.88
C GLY A 344 15.64 27.92 -2.52
N GLU A 345 15.06 28.63 -3.49
CA GLU A 345 15.66 29.82 -4.13
C GLU A 345 15.46 31.10 -3.31
N GLU A 346 14.31 31.27 -2.65
CA GLU A 346 14.03 32.43 -1.78
C GLU A 346 14.87 32.42 -0.48
N MET A 347 15.34 31.23 -0.06
CA MET A 347 16.32 31.03 1.01
C MET A 347 17.78 31.17 0.57
N ALA A 348 18.08 31.38 -0.73
CA ALA A 348 19.42 31.77 -1.15
C ALA A 348 19.72 33.16 -0.55
N PRO A 349 20.83 33.34 0.18
CA PRO A 349 21.03 34.51 1.03
C PRO A 349 21.46 35.71 0.18
N LEU A 350 20.56 36.27 -0.62
CA LEU A 350 20.77 37.56 -1.28
C LEU A 350 20.67 38.74 -0.30
N PHE A 351 20.23 38.48 0.95
CA PHE A 351 20.41 39.39 2.07
C PHE A 351 20.98 38.64 3.27
N GLY A 352 22.31 38.60 3.36
CA GLY A 352 22.97 38.27 4.62
C GLY A 352 22.40 39.14 5.73
N ARG A 353 21.98 38.51 6.83
CA ARG A 353 21.55 39.17 8.07
C ARG A 353 22.62 40.16 8.55
N ARG A 354 22.58 41.40 8.08
CA ARG A 354 23.20 42.53 8.78
C ARG A 354 22.31 42.81 9.98
N GLY A 355 22.67 42.23 11.12
CA GLY A 355 22.13 42.65 12.41
C GLY A 355 22.44 44.13 12.62
N LEU A 356 21.44 44.99 12.42
CA LEU A 356 21.37 46.25 13.14
C LEU A 356 21.10 45.91 14.60
N PHE A 357 21.70 46.68 15.51
CA PHE A 357 21.73 46.50 16.97
C PHE A 357 22.86 45.60 17.50
N ARG A 358 24.06 46.18 17.58
CA ARG A 358 24.91 46.03 18.77
C ARG A 358 24.74 47.29 19.60
N SER A 359 24.27 47.13 20.84
CA SER A 359 24.43 48.08 21.94
C SER A 359 25.21 47.40 23.04
#